data_AF-A0A3D0ZHM1-F1
#
_entry.id   AF-A0A3D0ZHM1-F1
#
_cell.length_a   1.000
_cell.length_b   1.000
_cell.length_c   1.000
_cell.angle_alpha   90.00
_cell.angle_beta   90.00
_cell.angle_gamma   90.00
#
_symmetry.space_group_name_H-M   'P 1'
#
loop_
_entity.id
_entity.type
_entity.pdbx_description
1 polymer ?
#
loop_
_entity_poly.entity_id
_entity_poly.type
_entity_poly.pdbx_seq_one_letter_code
_entity_poly.pdbx_strand_id
1 'polypeptide(L)' 'FWEFVAGPIAAGSFGPNQMDGTFGPEVVFTKAGRFPGESPRDGENQFFGHVQLDDDSFAVSLRNANGAVVFSQVLTRER' A
#
# COMPACT_ATOMS: atom_id res chain seq x y z
N PHE A 1 6.17 0.63 -14.96
CA PHE A 1 4.83 1.04 -14.49
C PHE A 1 4.80 0.95 -12.97
N TRP A 2 3.81 1.56 -12.31
CA TRP A 2 3.64 1.48 -10.86
C TRP A 2 2.54 0.49 -10.49
N GLU A 3 2.74 -0.25 -9.41
CA GLU A 3 1.73 -1.11 -8.79
C GLU A 3 1.57 -0.69 -7.32
N PHE A 4 0.32 -0.60 -6.86
CA PHE A 4 0.00 -0.27 -5.47
C PHE A 4 -0.96 -1.32 -4.93
N VAL A 5 -0.56 -1.99 -3.86
CA VAL A 5 -1.34 -3.07 -3.22
C VAL A 5 -1.63 -2.69 -1.78
N ALA A 6 -2.89 -2.78 -1.38
CA ALA A 6 -3.37 -2.53 -0.02
C ALA A 6 -4.43 -3.57 0.38
N GLY A 7 -4.54 -3.82 1.68
CA GLY A 7 -5.51 -4.77 2.26
C GLY A 7 -4.89 -6.13 2.60
N PRO A 8 -5.73 -7.17 2.83
CA PRO A 8 -7.19 -7.19 2.68
C PRO A 8 -7.96 -6.34 3.70
N ILE A 9 -9.14 -5.83 3.31
CA ILE A 9 -10.04 -5.07 4.20
C ILE A 9 -10.70 -5.99 5.22
N ALA A 10 -10.76 -5.57 6.49
CA ALA A 10 -11.44 -6.27 7.58
C ALA A 10 -11.01 -7.74 7.76
N ALA A 11 -9.75 -8.05 7.44
CA ALA A 11 -9.16 -9.37 7.60
C ALA A 11 -7.83 -9.28 8.34
N GLY A 12 -7.32 -10.42 8.80
CA GLY A 12 -6.01 -10.47 9.43
C GLY A 12 -4.89 -10.11 8.45
N SER A 13 -3.81 -9.51 8.94
CA SER A 13 -2.67 -9.15 8.09
C SER A 13 -1.86 -10.38 7.67
N PHE A 14 -1.17 -10.30 6.53
CA PHE A 14 -0.29 -11.35 6.03
C PHE A 14 1.00 -10.76 5.45
N GLY A 15 1.99 -11.62 5.22
CA GLY A 15 3.25 -11.26 4.55
C GLY A 15 4.32 -10.65 5.48
N PRO A 16 5.37 -10.03 4.89
CA PRO A 16 5.57 -9.86 3.45
C PRO A 16 6.03 -11.18 2.78
N ASN A 17 5.46 -11.48 1.62
CA ASN A 17 5.99 -12.54 0.76
C ASN A 17 7.24 -12.03 0.03
N GLN A 18 8.14 -12.93 -0.34
CA GLN A 18 9.30 -12.58 -1.17
C GLN A 18 8.84 -12.12 -2.56
N MET A 19 9.42 -11.02 -3.06
CA MET A 19 9.15 -10.52 -4.41
C MET A 19 9.72 -11.49 -5.46
N ASP A 20 8.90 -11.80 -6.48
CA ASP A 20 9.35 -12.53 -7.67
C ASP A 20 10.12 -11.58 -8.60
N GLY A 21 11.38 -11.90 -8.87
CA GLY A 21 12.28 -11.10 -9.69
C GLY A 21 12.10 -11.24 -11.21
N THR A 22 11.15 -12.05 -11.69
CA THR A 22 11.05 -12.45 -13.12
C THR A 22 11.03 -11.27 -14.10
N PHE A 23 10.45 -10.13 -13.71
CA PHE A 23 10.36 -8.92 -14.55
C PHE A 23 11.27 -7.77 -14.08
N GLY A 24 12.21 -8.04 -13.17
CA GLY A 24 13.04 -7.03 -12.52
C GLY A 24 12.26 -5.94 -11.77
N PRO A 25 11.17 -6.25 -11.02
CA PRO A 25 10.46 -5.22 -10.29
C PRO A 25 11.30 -4.68 -9.13
N GLU A 26 11.10 -3.41 -8.81
CA GLU A 26 11.66 -2.78 -7.61
C GLU A 26 10.57 -2.64 -6.53
N VAL A 27 10.85 -3.14 -5.32
CA VAL A 27 9.98 -2.90 -4.16
C VAL A 27 10.35 -1.57 -3.53
N VAL A 28 9.63 -0.51 -3.91
CA VAL A 28 9.86 0.85 -3.37
C VAL A 28 9.38 0.97 -1.92
N PHE A 29 8.32 0.27 -1.55
CA PHE A 29 7.76 0.29 -0.20
C PHE A 29 7.08 -1.04 0.12
N THR A 30 7.23 -1.51 1.35
CA THR A 30 6.45 -2.62 1.90
C THR A 30 6.19 -2.39 3.38
N LYS A 31 4.97 -2.74 3.82
CA LYS A 31 4.57 -2.75 5.22
C LYS A 31 3.60 -3.90 5.42
N ALA A 32 3.83 -4.67 6.47
CA ALA A 32 3.01 -5.80 6.86
C ALA A 32 2.65 -5.68 8.34
N GLY A 33 1.79 -6.59 8.82
CA GLY A 33 1.52 -6.69 10.24
C GLY A 33 2.71 -7.23 11.03
N ARG A 34 2.58 -7.16 12.36
CA ARG A 34 3.56 -7.60 13.34
C ARG A 34 3.72 -9.13 13.35
N PHE A 35 2.67 -9.86 13.00
CA PHE A 35 2.64 -11.31 12.93
C PHE A 35 1.54 -11.81 11.98
N PRO A 36 1.65 -13.03 11.41
CA PRO A 36 0.61 -13.59 10.55
C PRO A 36 -0.75 -13.68 11.26
N GLY A 37 -1.80 -13.21 10.60
CA GLY A 37 -3.15 -13.21 11.16
C GLY A 37 -3.40 -12.15 12.24
N GLU A 38 -2.53 -11.13 12.35
CA GLU A 38 -2.77 -9.99 13.23
C GLU A 38 -4.16 -9.38 13.00
N SER A 39 -4.92 -9.22 14.08
CA SER A 39 -6.28 -8.68 14.02
C SER A 39 -6.27 -7.25 13.50
N PRO A 40 -7.21 -6.87 12.60
CA PRO A 40 -7.31 -5.50 12.10
C PRO A 40 -7.86 -4.51 13.15
N ARG A 41 -8.21 -4.98 14.34
CA ARG A 41 -9.01 -4.25 15.34
C ARG A 41 -8.40 -2.92 15.80
N ASP A 42 -7.08 -2.86 15.98
CA ASP A 42 -6.41 -1.63 16.43
C ASP A 42 -6.15 -0.64 15.29
N GLY A 43 -6.37 -1.06 14.04
CA GLY A 43 -6.25 -0.25 12.85
C GLY A 43 -4.81 0.07 12.41
N GLU A 44 -3.78 -0.29 13.18
CA GLU A 44 -2.40 0.12 12.92
C GLU A 44 -1.83 -0.54 11.67
N ASN A 45 -2.17 -1.82 11.46
CA ASN A 45 -1.71 -2.64 10.33
C ASN A 45 -2.84 -3.11 9.41
N GLN A 46 -3.96 -2.38 9.37
CA GLN A 46 -5.01 -2.55 8.37
C GLN A 46 -4.89 -1.44 7.33
N PHE A 47 -4.57 -1.77 6.08
CA PHE A 47 -4.20 -0.77 5.07
C PHE A 47 -5.26 -0.56 3.98
N PHE A 48 -5.34 0.66 3.48
CA PHE A 48 -6.22 1.11 2.41
C PHE A 48 -5.45 1.95 1.40
N GLY A 49 -5.79 1.79 0.13
CA GLY A 49 -5.33 2.67 -0.94
C GLY A 49 -6.26 3.87 -1.10
N HIS A 50 -5.69 5.05 -1.30
CA HIS A 50 -6.42 6.27 -1.63
C HIS A 50 -5.73 6.98 -2.78
N VAL A 51 -6.49 7.35 -3.81
CA VAL A 51 -6.00 8.11 -4.97
C VAL A 51 -6.72 9.44 -5.02
N GLN A 52 -5.96 10.54 -4.99
CA GLN A 52 -6.45 11.87 -5.30
C GLN A 52 -6.06 12.20 -6.75
N LEU A 53 -7.01 12.72 -7.51
CA LEU A 53 -6.83 13.10 -8.92
C LEU A 53 -6.78 14.62 -9.03
N ASP A 54 -5.81 15.11 -9.79
CA ASP A 54 -5.68 16.51 -10.21
C ASP A 54 -5.60 16.55 -11.76
N ASP A 55 -5.44 17.73 -12.37
CA ASP A 55 -5.53 17.91 -13.83
C ASP A 55 -4.50 17.09 -14.64
N ASP A 56 -3.25 17.01 -14.16
CA ASP A 56 -2.13 16.37 -14.85
C ASP A 56 -1.39 15.32 -14.01
N SER A 57 -1.90 15.05 -12.81
CA SER A 57 -1.28 14.15 -11.85
C SER A 57 -2.31 13.43 -10.99
N PHE A 58 -1.84 12.36 -10.33
CA PHE A 58 -2.58 11.72 -9.27
C PHE A 58 -1.64 11.37 -8.12
N ALA A 59 -2.09 11.65 -6.90
CA ALA A 59 -1.39 11.32 -5.67
C ALA A 59 -1.97 10.02 -5.10
N VAL A 60 -1.18 8.96 -5.12
CA VAL A 60 -1.51 7.69 -4.48
C VAL A 60 -0.97 7.72 -3.05
N SER A 61 -1.81 7.37 -2.08
CA SER A 61 -1.41 7.20 -0.68
C SER A 61 -1.87 5.85 -0.15
N LEU A 62 -1.00 5.18 0.59
CA LEU A 62 -1.35 4.02 1.41
C LEU A 62 -1.56 4.51 2.84
N ARG A 63 -2.68 4.12 3.44
CA ARG A 63 -3.11 4.59 4.76
C ARG A 63 -3.43 3.41 5.66
N ASN A 64 -3.24 3.55 6.97
CA ASN A 64 -3.80 2.60 7.93
C ASN A 64 -5.26 2.96 8.28
N ALA A 65 -5.97 2.11 9.03
CA ALA A 65 -7.38 2.34 9.38
C ALA A 65 -7.56 3.55 10.33
N ASN A 66 -6.50 3.96 11.01
CA ASN A 66 -6.47 5.15 11.86
C ASN A 66 -6.25 6.45 11.05
N GLY A 67 -6.17 6.36 9.72
CA GLY A 67 -6.02 7.48 8.81
C GLY A 67 -4.58 7.95 8.60
N ALA A 68 -3.60 7.32 9.24
CA ALA A 68 -2.20 7.67 9.06
C ALA A 68 -1.73 7.27 7.66
N VAL A 69 -1.13 8.22 6.93
CA VAL A 69 -0.46 7.95 5.65
C VAL A 69 0.86 7.27 5.94
N VAL A 70 1.05 6.04 5.46
CA VAL A 70 2.27 5.26 5.66
C VAL A 70 3.18 5.29 4.43
N PHE A 71 2.64 5.65 3.27
CA PHE A 71 3.38 5.86 2.03
C PHE A 71 2.59 6.79 1.11
N SER A 72 3.28 7.59 0.30
CA SER A 72 2.67 8.44 -0.71
C SER A 72 3.57 8.58 -1.93
N GLN A 73 2.98 8.58 -3.12
CA GLN A 73 3.65 8.80 -4.39
C GLN A 73 2.77 9.66 -5.30
N VAL A 74 3.35 10.73 -5.85
CA VAL A 74 2.72 11.53 -6.90
C VAL A 74 3.16 10.99 -8.24
N LEU A 75 2.21 10.76 -9.14
CA LEU A 75 2.44 10.31 -10.51
C LEU A 75 1.91 11.37 -11.47
N THR A 76 2.81 11.92 -12.27
CA THR A 76 2.48 12.84 -13.35
C THR A 76 2.32 12.07 -14.64
N ARG A 77 1.45 12.56 -15.54
CA ARG A 77 1.36 11.99 -16.88
C ARG A 77 2.71 12.06 -17.59
N GLU A 78 3.19 10.92 -18.08
CA GLU A 78 4.29 10.88 -19.04
C GLU A 78 3.77 11.30 -20.43
N ARG A 79 4.55 12.12 -21.13
CA ARG A 79 4.18 12.66 -22.45
C ARG A 79 4.37 11.63 -23.55
#